data_AF-A0A813WCP2-F1
#
_entry.id   AF-A0A813WCP2-F1
#
_cell.length_a   1.000
_cell.length_b   1.000
_cell.length_c   1.000
_cell.angle_alpha   90.00
_cell.angle_beta   90.00
_cell.angle_gamma   90.00
#
_symmetry.space_group_name_H-M   'P 1'
#
loop_
_entity.id
_entity.type
_entity.pdbx_description
1 polymer ?
#
loop_
_entity_poly.entity_id
_entity_poly.type
_entity_poly.pdbx_seq_one_letter_code
_entity_poly.pdbx_strand_id
1 'polypeptide(L)'
;MNILIIFLTITILLISKTYSAPIDATESFDYPIEEITTEPTTTASTTSTTTTTTTTTTTTTTTTTTTTTTTTLAPEVDREWEDLILGGPTVVNYLGLFMVHASGADQVLTPSDTYTIKYIHNVQSLRATLSQVLSAMQTAFQGARDDLIRTRNSMNQIPEHIKAGLLLIQTAPKDLLSKLLPYTLRNVERAANEGSEISKPTLERFVSAGLLVEELATLIASTVSSSPENSDYLMEANAYANDIKIQWDLLVKLFRKFSERADMTQTTISNSFIEPIDQVPKNNGFTSQSDRRTLLEKLIPAAIAIDQSSYFLDMMVHAYTDVSNDYIINRIAATKDYLVIPSDPLRKMSQRQLWQNIVSQSVTIARLAQDRQNQFAETTLNRHTEYTAYSEGVLAD
;
A
#
# COMPACT_ATOMS: atom_id res chain seq x y z
N MET A 1 -20.58 16.49 -28.19
CA MET A 1 -20.59 16.30 -26.71
C MET A 1 -21.06 14.90 -26.34
N ASN A 2 -22.18 14.40 -26.89
CA ASN A 2 -22.69 13.06 -26.58
C ASN A 2 -21.78 11.88 -27.02
N ILE A 3 -21.02 12.02 -28.10
CA ILE A 3 -20.13 10.93 -28.60
C ILE A 3 -18.91 10.72 -27.68
N LEU A 4 -18.39 11.78 -27.06
CA LEU A 4 -17.25 11.67 -26.14
C LEU A 4 -17.68 11.09 -24.77
N ILE A 5 -18.91 11.40 -24.33
CA ILE A 5 -19.51 10.81 -23.14
C ILE A 5 -19.81 9.32 -23.37
N ILE A 6 -20.23 8.93 -24.58
CA ILE A 6 -20.45 7.52 -24.96
C ILE A 6 -19.12 6.74 -24.99
N PHE A 7 -18.04 7.32 -25.54
CA PHE A 7 -16.73 6.66 -25.51
C PHE A 7 -16.17 6.54 -24.08
N LEU A 8 -16.32 7.57 -23.24
CA LEU A 8 -15.87 7.56 -21.85
C LEU A 8 -16.67 6.58 -20.99
N THR A 9 -18.00 6.52 -21.17
CA THR A 9 -18.83 5.48 -20.52
C THR A 9 -18.46 4.10 -21.02
N ILE A 10 -18.18 3.88 -22.30
CA ILE A 10 -17.74 2.56 -22.80
C ILE A 10 -16.39 2.15 -22.22
N THR A 11 -15.43 3.05 -22.06
CA THR A 11 -14.13 2.72 -21.44
C THR A 11 -14.26 2.44 -19.94
N ILE A 12 -15.06 3.22 -19.21
CA ILE A 12 -15.36 2.97 -17.79
C ILE A 12 -16.19 1.69 -17.61
N LEU A 13 -17.15 1.42 -18.52
CA LEU A 13 -17.96 0.20 -18.50
C LEU A 13 -17.14 -1.03 -18.86
N LEU A 14 -16.13 -0.92 -19.72
CA LEU A 14 -15.21 -2.01 -20.06
C LEU A 14 -14.32 -2.38 -18.87
N ILE A 15 -13.85 -1.39 -18.11
CA ILE A 15 -13.11 -1.60 -16.85
C ILE A 15 -14.03 -2.22 -15.78
N SER A 16 -15.31 -1.81 -15.73
CA SER A 16 -16.32 -2.35 -14.79
C SER A 16 -16.83 -3.75 -15.15
N LYS A 17 -16.97 -4.10 -16.44
CA LYS A 17 -17.46 -5.43 -16.87
C LYS A 17 -16.46 -6.54 -16.65
N THR A 18 -15.15 -6.25 -16.69
CA THR A 18 -14.11 -7.20 -16.27
C THR A 18 -14.18 -7.51 -14.77
N TYR A 19 -14.86 -6.68 -13.98
CA TYR A 19 -15.06 -6.83 -12.53
C TYR A 19 -16.52 -7.11 -12.14
N SER A 20 -17.36 -7.61 -13.05
CA SER A 20 -18.71 -8.08 -12.70
C SER A 20 -18.69 -9.52 -12.20
N ALA A 21 -18.03 -9.76 -11.07
CA ALA A 21 -18.54 -10.71 -10.09
C ALA A 21 -19.30 -9.89 -9.04
N PRO A 22 -20.46 -10.34 -8.55
CA PRO A 22 -21.20 -9.59 -7.55
C PRO A 22 -20.35 -9.52 -6.27
N ILE A 23 -19.94 -8.30 -5.91
CA ILE A 23 -19.46 -8.01 -4.56
C ILE A 23 -20.70 -8.09 -3.68
N ASP A 24 -20.79 -9.17 -2.90
CA ASP A 24 -21.83 -9.34 -1.89
C ASP A 24 -21.66 -8.23 -0.84
N ALA A 25 -22.63 -7.31 -0.79
CA ALA A 25 -22.60 -6.11 0.04
C ALA A 25 -22.87 -6.43 1.54
N THR A 26 -22.43 -7.59 2.01
CA THR A 26 -22.61 -8.04 3.40
C THR A 26 -21.30 -8.30 4.15
N GLU A 27 -20.13 -8.14 3.52
CA GLU A 27 -18.87 -8.12 4.26
C GLU A 27 -18.66 -6.76 4.96
N SER A 28 -19.19 -6.67 6.17
CA SER A 28 -18.71 -5.75 7.20
C SER A 28 -17.22 -6.05 7.44
N PHE A 29 -16.33 -5.19 6.94
CA PHE A 29 -14.91 -5.22 7.31
C PHE A 29 -14.77 -4.71 8.75
N ASP A 30 -14.91 -5.64 9.69
CA ASP A 30 -14.64 -5.40 11.11
C ASP A 30 -13.12 -5.27 11.26
N TYR A 31 -12.63 -4.04 11.33
CA TYR A 31 -11.22 -3.76 11.64
C TYR A 31 -11.03 -3.91 13.15
N PRO A 32 -10.24 -4.88 13.65
CA PRO A 32 -9.84 -4.86 15.05
C PRO A 32 -8.87 -3.68 15.24
N ILE A 33 -9.40 -2.57 15.78
CA ILE A 33 -8.59 -1.51 16.35
C ILE A 33 -8.15 -2.01 17.72
N GLU A 34 -6.87 -2.37 17.88
CA GLU A 34 -6.32 -2.56 19.22
C GLU A 34 -6.36 -1.22 19.97
N GLU A 35 -7.16 -1.19 21.02
CA GLU A 35 -7.39 -0.04 21.88
C GLU A 35 -6.09 0.31 22.64
N ILE A 36 -5.46 1.43 22.28
CA ILE A 36 -4.29 1.97 22.98
C ILE A 36 -4.72 2.39 24.38
N THR A 37 -4.49 1.51 25.37
CA THR A 37 -4.78 1.79 26.78
C THR A 37 -3.50 2.19 27.51
N THR A 38 -3.48 3.40 28.05
CA THR A 38 -2.47 3.89 28.99
C THR A 38 -2.79 3.42 30.41
N GLU A 39 -1.84 2.75 31.08
CA GLU A 39 -1.91 2.46 32.53
C GLU A 39 -1.77 3.74 33.39
N PRO A 40 -2.37 3.77 34.61
CA PRO A 40 -1.58 3.42 35.80
C PRO A 40 -2.32 2.62 36.91
N THR A 41 -1.59 1.64 37.47
CA THR A 41 -1.37 1.33 38.91
C THR A 41 -2.54 1.18 39.92
N THR A 42 -2.82 -0.10 40.25
CA THR A 42 -3.21 -0.76 41.54
C THR A 42 -4.09 -0.07 42.60
N THR A 43 -5.17 -0.78 43.03
CA THR A 43 -5.33 -1.42 44.37
C THR A 43 -6.60 -2.30 44.40
N ALA A 44 -6.52 -3.46 45.06
CA ALA A 44 -7.52 -4.52 45.13
C ALA A 44 -8.73 -4.24 46.05
N SER A 45 -9.90 -4.81 45.72
CA SER A 45 -10.78 -5.48 46.71
C SER A 45 -11.85 -6.36 46.04
N THR A 46 -12.05 -7.52 46.64
CA THR A 46 -12.98 -8.62 46.35
C THR A 46 -14.46 -8.24 46.50
N THR A 47 -15.35 -8.80 45.67
CA THR A 47 -16.68 -9.34 46.07
C THR A 47 -17.21 -10.28 44.99
N SER A 48 -17.56 -11.50 45.42
CA SER A 48 -18.17 -12.56 44.63
C SER A 48 -19.64 -12.29 44.33
N THR A 49 -20.12 -12.62 43.13
CA THR A 49 -21.53 -12.95 42.94
C THR A 49 -21.67 -14.04 41.88
N THR A 50 -22.24 -15.16 42.31
CA THR A 50 -22.62 -16.33 41.53
C THR A 50 -23.86 -16.01 40.70
N THR A 51 -23.85 -16.29 39.39
CA THR A 51 -25.10 -16.50 38.63
C THR A 51 -24.90 -17.55 37.54
N THR A 52 -25.93 -18.38 37.42
CA THR A 52 -26.03 -19.70 36.81
C THR A 52 -26.10 -19.68 35.28
N THR A 53 -25.27 -20.52 34.67
CA THR A 53 -25.43 -21.36 33.46
C THR A 53 -26.28 -20.86 32.28
N THR A 54 -25.64 -20.77 31.10
CA THR A 54 -26.11 -21.45 29.87
C THR A 54 -24.90 -21.83 29.04
N THR A 55 -24.71 -23.14 28.83
CA THR A 55 -23.64 -23.73 28.04
C THR A 55 -23.98 -23.62 26.56
N THR A 56 -23.25 -22.78 25.82
CA THR A 56 -23.19 -22.85 24.36
C THR A 56 -21.80 -23.29 23.97
N THR A 57 -21.68 -24.57 23.59
CA THR A 57 -20.46 -25.18 23.08
C THR A 57 -20.09 -24.51 21.76
N THR A 58 -19.17 -23.54 21.81
CA THR A 58 -18.54 -23.00 20.61
C THR A 58 -17.27 -23.80 20.38
N THR A 59 -17.30 -24.66 19.37
CA THR A 59 -16.12 -25.41 18.91
C THR A 59 -15.13 -24.41 18.33
N THR A 60 -14.12 -24.04 19.10
CA THR A 60 -12.98 -23.25 18.60
C THR A 60 -12.15 -24.16 17.70
N THR A 61 -12.35 -24.05 16.39
CA THR A 61 -11.42 -24.63 15.42
C THR A 61 -10.19 -23.72 15.37
N THR A 62 -9.15 -24.08 16.11
CA THR A 62 -7.82 -23.48 15.97
C THR A 62 -7.27 -23.91 14.61
N THR A 63 -7.41 -23.04 13.60
CA THR A 63 -6.73 -23.22 12.32
C THR A 63 -5.29 -22.75 12.48
N THR A 64 -4.40 -23.69 12.79
CA THR A 64 -2.96 -23.50 12.67
C THR A 64 -2.63 -23.48 11.17
N THR A 65 -2.47 -22.29 10.59
CA THR A 65 -2.03 -22.13 9.20
C THR A 65 -0.53 -22.37 9.13
N THR A 66 -0.13 -23.61 8.89
CA THR A 66 1.23 -23.96 8.48
C THR A 66 1.37 -23.67 6.98
N THR A 67 1.85 -22.48 6.63
CA THR A 67 2.13 -22.13 5.23
C THR A 67 3.51 -22.66 4.83
N THR A 68 3.51 -23.79 4.13
CA THR A 68 4.66 -24.28 3.37
C THR A 68 4.65 -23.57 2.01
N THR A 69 5.40 -22.47 1.85
CA THR A 69 5.53 -21.75 0.57
C THR A 69 6.69 -22.29 -0.24
N THR A 70 6.38 -23.14 -1.21
CA THR A 70 7.28 -23.57 -2.28
C THR A 70 7.16 -22.57 -3.45
N THR A 71 8.19 -21.74 -3.60
CA THR A 71 8.94 -21.43 -4.83
C THR A 71 8.22 -20.85 -6.08
N THR A 72 8.82 -19.75 -6.57
CA THR A 72 8.69 -19.10 -7.90
C THR A 72 7.36 -18.40 -8.20
N LEU A 73 7.28 -17.10 -7.85
CA LEU A 73 6.33 -16.18 -8.47
C LEU A 73 6.68 -16.01 -9.95
N ALA A 74 5.83 -16.52 -10.83
CA ALA A 74 5.86 -16.13 -12.23
C ALA A 74 5.53 -14.63 -12.36
N PRO A 75 6.18 -13.87 -13.25
CA PRO A 75 6.01 -12.42 -13.42
C PRO A 75 4.61 -11.98 -13.88
N GLU A 76 3.67 -12.92 -14.08
CA GLU A 76 2.30 -12.67 -14.52
C GLU A 76 1.32 -12.45 -13.35
N VAL A 77 1.63 -12.91 -12.13
CA VAL A 77 0.68 -12.90 -10.99
C VAL A 77 0.62 -11.56 -10.26
N ASP A 78 1.65 -10.71 -10.37
CA ASP A 78 1.77 -9.46 -9.61
C ASP A 78 1.64 -8.21 -10.51
N ARG A 79 0.62 -8.13 -11.38
CA ARG A 79 0.36 -6.91 -12.20
C ARG A 79 -0.72 -5.98 -11.64
N GLU A 80 -1.44 -6.39 -10.60
CA GLU A 80 -2.55 -5.60 -10.03
C GLU A 80 -2.10 -4.18 -9.62
N TRP A 81 -0.86 -4.01 -9.18
CA TRP A 81 -0.32 -2.70 -8.79
C TRP A 81 -0.33 -1.67 -9.95
N GLU A 82 -0.28 -2.12 -11.21
CA GLU A 82 -0.28 -1.28 -12.40
C GLU A 82 -1.55 -0.43 -12.51
N ASP A 83 -2.69 -0.98 -12.08
CA ASP A 83 -3.96 -0.25 -12.02
C ASP A 83 -4.09 0.56 -10.73
N LEU A 84 -3.62 0.02 -9.61
CA LEU A 84 -3.76 0.66 -8.30
C LEU A 84 -3.00 2.00 -8.21
N ILE A 85 -1.86 2.11 -8.90
CA ILE A 85 -1.05 3.35 -8.93
C ILE A 85 -1.80 4.53 -9.57
N LEU A 86 -2.84 4.28 -10.36
CA LEU A 86 -3.71 5.33 -10.93
C LEU A 86 -4.55 6.03 -9.86
N GLY A 87 -4.79 5.41 -8.71
CA GLY A 87 -5.65 5.94 -7.66
C GLY A 87 -5.18 7.31 -7.16
N GLY A 88 -3.86 7.53 -7.06
CA GLY A 88 -3.26 8.77 -6.56
C GLY A 88 -3.63 10.01 -7.36
N PRO A 89 -3.24 10.08 -8.65
CA PRO A 89 -3.57 11.24 -9.47
C PRO A 89 -5.08 11.38 -9.71
N THR A 90 -5.79 10.26 -9.82
CA THR A 90 -7.23 10.28 -10.05
C THR A 90 -7.99 10.87 -8.84
N VAL A 91 -7.65 10.47 -7.62
CA VAL A 91 -8.29 11.02 -6.41
C VAL A 91 -8.03 12.51 -6.24
N VAL A 92 -6.83 12.99 -6.58
CA VAL A 92 -6.50 14.42 -6.51
C VAL A 92 -7.34 15.24 -7.49
N ASN A 93 -7.54 14.73 -8.72
CA ASN A 93 -8.39 15.42 -9.69
C ASN A 93 -9.88 15.37 -9.29
N TYR A 94 -10.39 14.26 -8.77
CA TYR A 94 -11.77 14.18 -8.26
C TYR A 94 -12.00 15.08 -7.06
N LEU A 95 -11.05 15.16 -6.12
CA LEU A 95 -11.10 16.13 -5.04
C LEU A 95 -11.11 17.56 -5.57
N GLY A 96 -10.32 17.85 -6.60
CA GLY A 96 -10.35 19.14 -7.30
C GLY A 96 -11.73 19.43 -7.89
N LEU A 97 -12.33 18.46 -8.60
CA LEU A 97 -13.67 18.60 -9.18
C LEU A 97 -14.70 18.89 -8.09
N PHE A 98 -14.62 18.18 -6.98
CA PHE A 98 -15.52 18.38 -5.85
C PHE A 98 -15.33 19.77 -5.22
N MET A 99 -14.10 20.24 -5.05
CA MET A 99 -13.83 21.57 -4.53
C MET A 99 -14.32 22.68 -5.47
N VAL A 100 -14.18 22.51 -6.78
CA VAL A 100 -14.76 23.45 -7.77
C VAL A 100 -16.29 23.48 -7.63
N HIS A 101 -16.93 22.31 -7.48
CA HIS A 101 -18.38 22.22 -7.27
C HIS A 101 -18.81 22.95 -6.00
N ALA A 102 -18.13 22.68 -4.88
CA ALA A 102 -18.37 23.31 -3.59
C ALA A 102 -18.11 24.82 -3.56
N SER A 103 -17.31 25.37 -4.49
CA SER A 103 -17.10 26.82 -4.60
C SER A 103 -18.36 27.59 -5.01
N GLY A 104 -19.33 26.94 -5.65
CA GLY A 104 -20.58 27.55 -6.08
C GLY A 104 -21.60 27.75 -4.95
N ALA A 105 -21.69 26.79 -4.02
CA ALA A 105 -22.61 26.82 -2.89
C ALA A 105 -22.01 26.07 -1.70
N ASP A 106 -22.24 26.56 -0.49
CA ASP A 106 -21.89 25.82 0.73
C ASP A 106 -23.15 25.14 1.28
N GLN A 107 -23.01 23.90 1.73
CA GLN A 107 -24.12 23.07 2.21
C GLN A 107 -23.85 22.59 3.63
N VAL A 108 -24.92 22.51 4.42
CA VAL A 108 -24.88 21.82 5.71
C VAL A 108 -25.03 20.33 5.44
N LEU A 109 -24.16 19.53 6.04
CA LEU A 109 -24.21 18.07 6.00
C LEU A 109 -25.08 17.55 7.13
N THR A 110 -26.09 16.77 6.79
CA THR A 110 -27.07 16.22 7.72
C THR A 110 -26.86 14.72 7.86
N PRO A 111 -26.40 14.22 9.03
CA PRO A 111 -26.30 12.78 9.27
C PRO A 111 -27.70 12.13 9.30
N SER A 112 -27.77 10.81 9.07
CA SER A 112 -29.00 10.06 9.36
C SER A 112 -29.20 9.91 10.87
N ASP A 113 -30.44 9.68 11.30
CA ASP A 113 -30.79 9.47 12.72
C ASP A 113 -30.02 8.32 13.39
N THR A 114 -29.50 7.39 12.58
CA THR A 114 -28.77 6.20 13.02
C THR A 114 -27.25 6.36 12.97
N TYR A 115 -26.73 7.46 12.42
CA TYR A 115 -25.30 7.63 12.18
C TYR A 115 -24.67 8.64 13.15
N THR A 116 -23.65 8.19 13.88
CA THR A 116 -22.85 9.04 14.76
C THR A 116 -21.57 9.46 14.05
N ILE A 117 -21.39 10.77 13.87
CA ILE A 117 -20.18 11.37 13.31
C ILE A 117 -19.01 11.13 14.27
N LYS A 118 -17.90 10.62 13.74
CA LYS A 118 -16.67 10.27 14.47
C LYS A 118 -15.47 11.12 14.07
N TYR A 119 -15.28 11.41 12.78
CA TYR A 119 -14.02 11.93 12.26
C TYR A 119 -14.11 13.38 11.73
N ILE A 120 -15.26 13.78 11.17
CA ILE A 120 -15.53 15.09 10.58
C ILE A 120 -15.96 16.07 11.68
N HIS A 121 -15.26 17.20 11.77
CA HIS A 121 -15.47 18.17 12.84
C HIS A 121 -16.51 19.25 12.49
N ASN A 122 -16.67 19.59 11.22
CA ASN A 122 -17.50 20.72 10.80
C ASN A 122 -18.52 20.34 9.73
N VAL A 123 -19.61 19.70 10.18
CA VAL A 123 -20.74 19.37 9.30
C VAL A 123 -21.59 20.57 8.87
N GLN A 124 -21.37 21.75 9.45
CA GLN A 124 -22.12 22.96 9.09
C GLN A 124 -21.66 23.57 7.76
N SER A 125 -20.54 23.11 7.21
CA SER A 125 -19.98 23.59 5.95
C SER A 125 -19.30 22.45 5.20
N LEU A 126 -19.86 22.11 4.04
CA LEU A 126 -19.25 21.19 3.08
C LEU A 126 -17.85 21.67 2.70
N ARG A 127 -17.63 22.98 2.52
CA ARG A 127 -16.30 23.53 2.21
C ARG A 127 -15.30 23.28 3.33
N ALA A 128 -15.70 23.50 4.59
CA ALA A 128 -14.85 23.24 5.75
C ALA A 128 -14.52 21.74 5.86
N THR A 129 -15.51 20.88 5.63
CA THR A 129 -15.31 19.42 5.61
C THR A 129 -14.34 19.01 4.50
N LEU A 130 -14.48 19.54 3.28
CA LEU A 130 -13.56 19.27 2.18
C LEU A 130 -12.15 19.76 2.47
N SER A 131 -12.00 20.90 3.16
CA SER A 131 -10.69 21.39 3.60
C SER A 131 -10.06 20.46 4.63
N GLN A 132 -10.85 19.87 5.54
CA GLN A 132 -10.36 18.87 6.50
C GLN A 132 -9.88 17.61 5.77
N VAL A 133 -10.69 17.06 4.85
CA VAL A 133 -10.33 15.88 4.05
C VAL A 133 -9.07 16.15 3.22
N LEU A 134 -8.99 17.31 2.55
CA LEU A 134 -7.81 17.72 1.80
C LEU A 134 -6.55 17.72 2.68
N SER A 135 -6.64 18.30 3.89
CA SER A 135 -5.50 18.36 4.82
C SER A 135 -5.05 16.97 5.26
N ALA A 136 -5.98 16.05 5.52
CA ALA A 136 -5.68 14.67 5.88
C ALA A 136 -5.00 13.93 4.72
N MET A 137 -5.54 14.03 3.50
CA MET A 137 -4.95 13.43 2.31
C MET A 137 -3.56 13.99 2.02
N GLN A 138 -3.38 15.31 2.11
CA GLN A 138 -2.09 15.95 1.90
C GLN A 138 -1.04 15.44 2.89
N THR A 139 -1.42 15.29 4.17
CA THR A 139 -0.55 14.73 5.21
C THR A 139 -0.16 13.29 4.89
N ALA A 140 -1.12 12.46 4.46
CA ALA A 140 -0.87 11.08 4.05
C ALA A 140 0.10 11.01 2.86
N PHE A 141 -0.14 11.77 1.79
CA PHE A 141 0.74 11.78 0.61
C PHE A 141 2.15 12.29 0.93
N GLN A 142 2.28 13.32 1.74
CA GLN A 142 3.59 13.85 2.14
C GLN A 142 4.37 12.86 3.00
N GLY A 143 3.74 12.29 4.04
CA GLY A 143 4.38 11.28 4.88
C GLY A 143 4.82 10.06 4.07
N ALA A 144 3.96 9.60 3.16
CA ALA A 144 4.25 8.46 2.30
C ALA A 144 5.46 8.70 1.40
N ARG A 145 5.63 9.89 0.83
CA ARG A 145 6.78 10.19 -0.03
C ARG A 145 8.11 9.93 0.70
N ASP A 146 8.25 10.45 1.91
CA ASP A 146 9.49 10.34 2.67
C ASP A 146 9.74 8.91 3.14
N ASP A 147 8.69 8.26 3.63
CA ASP A 147 8.74 6.87 4.09
C ASP A 147 9.08 5.91 2.94
N LEU A 148 8.47 6.10 1.77
CA LEU A 148 8.74 5.29 0.58
C LEU A 148 10.16 5.45 0.05
N ILE A 149 10.74 6.65 0.09
CA ILE A 149 12.15 6.85 -0.26
C ILE A 149 13.06 6.02 0.67
N ARG A 150 12.74 5.94 1.96
CA ARG A 150 13.50 5.13 2.91
C ARG A 150 13.32 3.64 2.66
N THR A 151 12.08 3.16 2.48
CA THR A 151 11.80 1.77 2.10
C THR A 151 12.59 1.38 0.86
N ARG A 152 12.57 2.22 -0.17
CA ARG A 152 13.33 2.04 -1.40
C ARG A 152 14.83 1.89 -1.14
N ASN A 153 15.42 2.85 -0.44
CA ASN A 153 16.85 2.84 -0.13
C ASN A 153 17.26 1.58 0.64
N SER A 154 16.39 1.10 1.52
CA SER A 154 16.62 -0.12 2.29
C SER A 154 16.54 -1.37 1.41
N MET A 155 15.48 -1.51 0.61
CA MET A 155 15.24 -2.67 -0.25
C MET A 155 16.31 -2.82 -1.34
N ASN A 156 16.80 -1.70 -1.90
CA ASN A 156 17.84 -1.71 -2.92
C ASN A 156 19.21 -2.19 -2.42
N GLN A 157 19.46 -2.19 -1.10
CA GLN A 157 20.73 -2.68 -0.52
C GLN A 157 20.73 -4.20 -0.28
N ILE A 158 19.56 -4.81 -0.17
CA ILE A 158 19.41 -6.23 0.18
C ILE A 158 20.16 -7.15 -0.80
N PRO A 159 19.98 -7.04 -2.14
CA PRO A 159 20.70 -7.86 -3.11
C PRO A 159 22.21 -7.91 -2.89
N GLU A 160 22.84 -6.75 -2.73
CA GLU A 160 24.30 -6.65 -2.59
C GLU A 160 24.80 -7.29 -1.31
N HIS A 161 24.06 -7.15 -0.20
CA HIS A 161 24.39 -7.83 1.05
C HIS A 161 24.21 -9.35 0.97
N ILE A 162 23.16 -9.82 0.28
CA ILE A 162 22.94 -11.26 0.05
C ILE A 162 24.09 -11.84 -0.78
N LYS A 163 24.45 -11.21 -1.91
CA LYS A 163 25.57 -11.62 -2.76
C LYS A 163 26.89 -11.66 -2.01
N ALA A 164 27.17 -10.65 -1.19
CA ALA A 164 28.36 -10.63 -0.35
C ALA A 164 28.38 -11.81 0.64
N GLY A 165 27.22 -12.14 1.24
CA GLY A 165 27.07 -13.28 2.14
C GLY A 165 27.35 -14.61 1.44
N LEU A 166 26.79 -14.82 0.25
CA LEU A 166 27.02 -16.01 -0.56
C LEU A 166 28.49 -16.13 -0.98
N LEU A 167 29.11 -15.03 -1.43
CA LEU A 167 30.52 -15.02 -1.82
C LEU A 167 31.45 -15.37 -0.66
N LEU A 168 31.16 -14.84 0.54
CA LEU A 168 31.91 -15.17 1.75
C LEU A 168 31.79 -16.67 2.06
N ILE A 169 30.58 -17.23 2.05
CA ILE A 169 30.36 -18.67 2.30
C ILE A 169 31.12 -19.52 1.27
N GLN A 170 31.11 -19.12 0.00
CA GLN A 170 31.76 -19.83 -1.09
C GLN A 170 33.29 -19.81 -0.98
N THR A 171 33.89 -18.64 -0.75
CA THR A 171 35.33 -18.42 -1.00
C THR A 171 36.15 -18.09 0.26
N ALA A 172 35.54 -17.52 1.30
CA ALA A 172 36.32 -16.92 2.38
C ALA A 172 36.99 -17.99 3.27
N PRO A 173 38.26 -17.79 3.67
CA PRO A 173 38.90 -18.61 4.70
C PRO A 173 38.10 -18.58 6.01
N LYS A 174 38.16 -19.67 6.80
CA LYS A 174 37.39 -19.82 8.05
C LYS A 174 37.51 -18.61 9.00
N ASP A 175 38.72 -18.09 9.16
CA ASP A 175 39.00 -16.96 10.06
C ASP A 175 38.37 -15.65 9.59
N LEU A 176 38.27 -15.46 8.27
CA LEU A 176 37.63 -14.30 7.68
C LEU A 176 36.11 -14.44 7.71
N LEU A 177 35.62 -15.64 7.37
CA LEU A 177 34.20 -15.97 7.33
C LEU A 177 33.53 -15.75 8.70
N SER A 178 34.15 -16.22 9.77
CA SER A 178 33.64 -16.05 11.15
C SER A 178 33.57 -14.58 11.62
N LYS A 179 34.34 -13.67 10.99
CA LYS A 179 34.35 -12.25 11.33
C LYS A 179 33.40 -11.43 10.44
N LEU A 180 33.36 -11.71 9.14
CA LEU A 180 32.65 -10.89 8.16
C LEU A 180 31.21 -11.33 7.89
N LEU A 181 30.92 -12.64 7.97
CA LEU A 181 29.56 -13.14 7.71
C LEU A 181 28.52 -12.56 8.68
N PRO A 182 28.76 -12.52 10.02
CA PRO A 182 27.78 -11.94 10.95
C PRO A 182 27.53 -10.44 10.73
N TYR A 183 28.52 -9.72 10.20
CA TYR A 183 28.34 -8.32 9.82
C TYR A 183 27.43 -8.20 8.59
N THR A 184 27.66 -9.01 7.58
CA THR A 184 26.86 -9.03 6.35
C THR A 184 25.41 -9.42 6.62
N LEU A 185 25.16 -10.47 7.41
CA LEU A 185 23.81 -10.92 7.77
C LEU A 185 23.04 -9.87 8.56
N ARG A 186 23.69 -9.19 9.53
CA ARG A 186 23.06 -8.07 10.25
C ARG A 186 22.68 -6.91 9.35
N ASN A 187 23.44 -6.65 8.27
CA ASN A 187 23.08 -5.60 7.32
C ASN A 187 21.88 -6.00 6.46
N VAL A 188 21.80 -7.27 6.01
CA VAL A 188 20.60 -7.80 5.33
C VAL A 188 19.37 -7.68 6.22
N GLU A 189 19.47 -8.15 7.46
CA GLU A 189 18.38 -8.13 8.44
C GLU A 189 17.94 -6.71 8.76
N ARG A 190 18.89 -5.80 9.05
CA ARG A 190 18.60 -4.39 9.31
C ARG A 190 17.86 -3.74 8.15
N ALA A 191 18.32 -3.96 6.92
CA ALA A 191 17.67 -3.39 5.74
C ALA A 191 16.24 -3.93 5.55
N ALA A 192 16.04 -5.22 5.78
CA ALA A 192 14.72 -5.83 5.68
C ALA A 192 13.75 -5.31 6.76
N ASN A 193 14.22 -5.25 8.01
CA ASN A 193 13.45 -4.74 9.14
C ASN A 193 13.07 -3.28 8.92
N GLU A 194 14.02 -2.43 8.50
CA GLU A 194 13.75 -1.01 8.25
C GLU A 194 12.68 -0.81 7.17
N GLY A 195 12.69 -1.60 6.09
CA GLY A 195 11.66 -1.48 5.06
C GLY A 195 10.26 -1.91 5.52
N SER A 196 10.16 -2.96 6.33
CA SER A 196 8.89 -3.44 6.94
C SER A 196 8.36 -2.47 8.00
N GLU A 197 9.24 -1.97 8.87
CA GLU A 197 8.87 -1.05 9.95
C GLU A 197 8.32 0.28 9.41
N ILE A 198 8.81 0.75 8.26
CA ILE A 198 8.40 2.02 7.65
C ILE A 198 7.11 1.87 6.83
N SER A 199 6.85 0.70 6.23
CA SER A 199 5.68 0.50 5.38
C SER A 199 4.36 0.48 6.15
N LYS A 200 4.36 -0.02 7.40
CA LYS A 200 3.14 -0.13 8.23
C LYS A 200 2.56 1.23 8.63
N PRO A 201 3.33 2.17 9.24
CA PRO A 201 2.83 3.51 9.53
C PRO A 201 2.42 4.28 8.27
N THR A 202 3.05 3.98 7.12
CA THR A 202 2.64 4.57 5.83
C THR A 202 1.22 4.14 5.47
N LEU A 203 0.93 2.84 5.51
CA LEU A 203 -0.41 2.31 5.26
C LEU A 203 -1.44 2.87 6.24
N GLU A 204 -1.13 2.91 7.54
CA GLU A 204 -2.04 3.40 8.58
C GLU A 204 -2.49 4.85 8.34
N ARG A 205 -1.62 5.71 7.79
CA ARG A 205 -1.99 7.09 7.42
C ARG A 205 -3.03 7.13 6.31
N PHE A 206 -2.92 6.25 5.32
CA PHE A 206 -3.93 6.13 4.26
C PHE A 206 -5.25 5.58 4.77
N VAL A 207 -5.20 4.55 5.64
CA VAL A 207 -6.40 4.02 6.30
C VAL A 207 -7.09 5.12 7.11
N SER A 208 -6.34 5.87 7.92
CA SER A 208 -6.86 6.95 8.75
C SER A 208 -7.53 8.07 7.94
N ALA A 209 -6.90 8.50 6.83
CA ALA A 209 -7.51 9.47 5.93
C ALA A 209 -8.71 8.87 5.17
N GLY A 210 -8.72 7.56 4.91
CA GLY A 210 -9.84 6.85 4.28
C GLY A 210 -11.11 6.88 5.13
N LEU A 211 -10.97 6.78 6.45
CA LEU A 211 -12.09 6.90 7.39
C LEU A 211 -12.81 8.26 7.27
N LEU A 212 -12.05 9.34 7.06
CA LEU A 212 -12.62 10.68 6.80
C LEU A 212 -13.36 10.75 5.46
N VAL A 213 -12.82 10.11 4.42
CA VAL A 213 -13.43 10.05 3.09
C VAL A 213 -14.73 9.26 3.12
N GLU A 214 -14.73 8.13 3.82
CA GLU A 214 -15.91 7.28 3.98
C GLU A 214 -17.02 8.00 4.74
N GLU A 215 -16.68 8.70 5.83
CA GLU A 215 -17.64 9.50 6.57
C GLU A 215 -18.18 10.66 5.73
N LEU A 216 -17.33 11.34 4.94
CA LEU A 216 -17.77 12.38 4.00
C LEU A 216 -18.80 11.83 3.01
N ALA A 217 -18.51 10.71 2.36
CA ALA A 217 -19.42 10.08 1.41
C ALA A 217 -20.75 9.69 2.07
N THR A 218 -20.69 9.14 3.29
CA THR A 218 -21.87 8.77 4.07
C THR A 218 -22.74 9.98 4.40
N LEU A 219 -22.14 11.06 4.88
CA LEU A 219 -22.84 12.29 5.23
C LEU A 219 -23.48 12.97 4.02
N ILE A 220 -22.82 12.95 2.86
CA ILE A 220 -23.40 13.52 1.64
C ILE A 220 -24.60 12.68 1.20
N ALA A 221 -24.50 11.35 1.23
CA ALA A 221 -25.60 10.47 0.87
C ALA A 221 -26.84 10.66 1.77
N SER A 222 -26.64 10.86 3.08
CA SER A 222 -27.75 11.18 3.99
C SER A 222 -28.31 12.58 3.77
N THR A 223 -27.46 13.55 3.41
CA THR A 223 -27.89 14.92 3.06
C THR A 223 -28.74 14.94 1.79
N VAL A 224 -28.35 14.19 0.74
CA VAL A 224 -29.16 14.01 -0.48
C VAL A 224 -30.58 13.52 -0.14
N SER A 225 -30.67 12.56 0.79
CA SER A 225 -31.95 11.94 1.17
C SER A 225 -32.85 12.87 1.99
N SER A 226 -32.27 13.83 2.71
CA SER A 226 -32.98 14.74 3.61
C SER A 226 -33.33 16.10 2.99
N SER A 227 -32.64 16.52 1.92
CA SER A 227 -32.82 17.81 1.25
C SER A 227 -33.12 17.68 -0.25
N PRO A 228 -34.34 17.24 -0.63
CA PRO A 228 -34.73 17.07 -2.02
C PRO A 228 -34.72 18.39 -2.82
N GLU A 229 -34.84 19.55 -2.16
CA GLU A 229 -34.78 20.87 -2.80
C GLU A 229 -33.45 21.17 -3.49
N ASN A 230 -32.34 20.55 -3.05
CA ASN A 230 -31.00 20.72 -3.62
C ASN A 230 -30.50 19.44 -4.33
N SER A 231 -31.42 18.56 -4.73
CA SER A 231 -31.12 17.21 -5.23
C SER A 231 -30.06 17.20 -6.32
N ASP A 232 -30.17 18.03 -7.36
CA ASP A 232 -29.22 18.02 -8.49
C ASP A 232 -27.79 18.34 -8.04
N TYR A 233 -27.62 19.37 -7.20
CA TYR A 233 -26.32 19.76 -6.67
C TYR A 233 -25.73 18.68 -5.76
N LEU A 234 -26.55 18.14 -4.85
CA LEU A 234 -26.12 17.13 -3.89
C LEU A 234 -25.86 15.77 -4.55
N MET A 235 -26.57 15.43 -5.62
CA MET A 235 -26.31 14.22 -6.41
C MET A 235 -24.94 14.28 -7.08
N GLU A 236 -24.56 15.42 -7.65
CA GLU A 236 -23.23 15.60 -8.24
C GLU A 236 -22.14 15.57 -7.15
N ALA A 237 -22.37 16.23 -6.02
CA ALA A 237 -21.47 16.16 -4.86
C ALA A 237 -21.28 14.70 -4.36
N ASN A 238 -22.36 13.93 -4.31
CA ASN A 238 -22.34 12.52 -3.91
C ASN A 238 -21.55 11.67 -4.91
N ALA A 239 -21.68 11.94 -6.21
CA ALA A 239 -20.88 11.25 -7.22
C ALA A 239 -19.38 11.49 -7.00
N TYR A 240 -18.96 12.74 -6.82
CA TYR A 240 -17.55 13.06 -6.53
C TYR A 240 -17.06 12.42 -5.23
N ALA A 241 -17.85 12.42 -4.16
CA ALA A 241 -17.45 11.80 -2.90
C ALA A 241 -17.23 10.28 -3.05
N ASN A 242 -18.11 9.60 -3.80
CA ASN A 242 -17.97 8.18 -4.08
C ASN A 242 -16.77 7.89 -4.99
N ASP A 243 -16.54 8.69 -6.02
CA ASP A 243 -15.36 8.56 -6.88
C ASP A 243 -14.07 8.73 -6.06
N ILE A 244 -14.02 9.72 -5.17
CA ILE A 244 -12.89 9.92 -4.24
C ILE A 244 -12.70 8.70 -3.36
N LYS A 245 -13.78 8.18 -2.75
CA LYS A 245 -13.74 6.96 -1.91
C LYS A 245 -13.14 5.78 -2.67
N ILE A 246 -13.68 5.49 -3.86
CA ILE A 246 -13.21 4.38 -4.70
C ILE A 246 -11.72 4.52 -5.00
N GLN A 247 -11.27 5.69 -5.45
CA GLN A 247 -9.86 5.89 -5.79
C GLN A 247 -8.95 5.86 -4.56
N TRP A 248 -9.44 6.31 -3.41
CA TRP A 248 -8.72 6.21 -2.14
C TRP A 248 -8.56 4.76 -1.68
N ASP A 249 -9.60 3.94 -1.82
CA ASP A 249 -9.53 2.51 -1.49
C ASP A 249 -8.50 1.78 -2.37
N LEU A 250 -8.35 2.16 -3.64
CA LEU A 250 -7.29 1.64 -4.52
C LEU A 250 -5.89 2.00 -4.00
N LEU A 251 -5.70 3.21 -3.48
CA LEU A 251 -4.44 3.61 -2.84
C LEU A 251 -4.18 2.79 -1.57
N VAL A 252 -5.19 2.61 -0.70
CA VAL A 252 -5.05 1.78 0.50
C VAL A 252 -4.61 0.35 0.11
N LYS A 253 -5.19 -0.22 -0.94
CA LYS A 253 -4.78 -1.52 -1.49
C LYS A 253 -3.33 -1.51 -2.00
N LEU A 254 -2.91 -0.45 -2.70
CA LEU A 254 -1.52 -0.31 -3.16
C LEU A 254 -0.53 -0.30 -1.98
N PHE A 255 -0.77 0.55 -0.99
CA PHE A 255 0.10 0.66 0.19
C PHE A 255 0.10 -0.61 1.03
N ARG A 256 -1.02 -1.34 1.07
CA ARG A 256 -1.06 -2.67 1.67
C ARG A 256 -0.15 -3.64 0.96
N LYS A 257 -0.18 -3.69 -0.38
CA LYS A 257 0.75 -4.52 -1.17
C LYS A 257 2.20 -4.17 -0.91
N PHE A 258 2.53 -2.89 -0.74
CA PHE A 258 3.89 -2.48 -0.38
C PHE A 258 4.30 -3.06 0.98
N SER A 259 3.43 -2.95 1.98
CA SER A 259 3.70 -3.47 3.31
C SER A 259 3.80 -4.99 3.36
N GLU A 260 2.85 -5.70 2.71
CA GLU A 260 2.86 -7.16 2.64
C GLU A 260 4.13 -7.67 1.94
N ARG A 261 4.58 -6.99 0.88
CA ARG A 261 5.81 -7.35 0.17
C ARG A 261 7.06 -7.12 1.02
N ALA A 262 7.10 -6.02 1.79
CA ALA A 262 8.18 -5.74 2.72
C ALA A 262 8.27 -6.82 3.81
N ASP A 263 7.14 -7.15 4.43
CA ASP A 263 7.03 -8.20 5.46
C ASP A 263 7.41 -9.59 4.90
N MET A 264 6.98 -9.92 3.68
CA MET A 264 7.34 -11.17 3.02
C MET A 264 8.85 -11.25 2.76
N THR A 265 9.46 -10.15 2.32
CA THR A 265 10.92 -10.06 2.09
C THR A 265 11.68 -10.29 3.39
N GLN A 266 11.28 -9.60 4.46
CA GLN A 266 11.84 -9.74 5.81
C GLN A 266 11.71 -11.18 6.33
N THR A 267 10.52 -11.76 6.24
CA THR A 267 10.26 -13.13 6.71
C THR A 267 11.11 -14.15 5.95
N THR A 268 11.24 -13.99 4.63
CA THR A 268 12.07 -14.87 3.80
C THR A 268 13.55 -14.75 4.15
N ILE A 269 14.04 -13.52 4.38
CA ILE A 269 15.41 -13.28 4.86
C ILE A 269 15.65 -14.00 6.19
N SER A 270 14.77 -13.80 7.17
CA SER A 270 14.90 -14.40 8.50
C SER A 270 14.90 -15.93 8.42
N ASN A 271 13.85 -16.51 7.86
CA ASN A 271 13.57 -17.94 8.01
C ASN A 271 14.25 -18.79 6.94
N SER A 272 14.49 -18.25 5.75
CA SER A 272 15.01 -19.01 4.61
C SER A 272 16.46 -18.67 4.25
N PHE A 273 17.02 -17.58 4.79
CA PHE A 273 18.40 -17.20 4.54
C PHE A 273 19.27 -17.17 5.80
N ILE A 274 18.85 -16.46 6.85
CA ILE A 274 19.65 -16.30 8.09
C ILE A 274 19.56 -17.55 8.96
N GLU A 275 18.37 -18.04 9.26
CA GLU A 275 18.18 -19.20 10.15
C GLU A 275 18.97 -20.45 9.70
N PRO A 276 18.99 -20.85 8.41
CA PRO A 276 19.80 -21.98 7.96
C PRO A 276 21.31 -21.79 8.21
N ILE A 277 21.80 -20.55 8.20
CA ILE A 277 23.20 -20.24 8.50
C ILE A 277 23.47 -20.36 10.00
N ASP A 278 22.56 -19.87 10.85
CA ASP A 278 22.70 -19.91 12.30
C ASP A 278 22.59 -21.33 12.89
N GLN A 279 21.86 -22.22 12.22
CA GLN A 279 21.76 -23.64 12.60
C GLN A 279 23.06 -24.43 12.33
N VAL A 280 24.02 -23.88 11.57
CA VAL A 280 25.31 -24.53 11.35
C VAL A 280 26.13 -24.48 12.65
N PRO A 281 26.59 -25.62 13.20
CA PRO A 281 27.28 -25.64 14.49
C PRO A 281 28.51 -24.72 14.51
N LYS A 282 28.50 -23.71 15.39
CA LYS A 282 29.59 -22.71 15.57
C LYS A 282 30.98 -23.32 15.75
N ASN A 283 31.05 -24.54 16.30
CA ASN A 283 32.31 -25.24 16.60
C ASN A 283 32.85 -26.07 15.44
N ASN A 284 31.97 -26.57 14.55
CA ASN A 284 32.39 -27.32 13.35
C ASN A 284 32.59 -26.40 12.15
N GLY A 285 31.93 -25.24 12.10
CA GLY A 285 32.09 -24.24 11.04
C GLY A 285 31.93 -24.78 9.61
N PHE A 286 32.09 -23.91 8.64
CA PHE A 286 32.16 -24.27 7.21
C PHE A 286 33.51 -24.93 6.88
N THR A 287 33.79 -26.08 7.50
CA THR A 287 35.13 -26.71 7.53
C THR A 287 35.47 -27.46 6.25
N SER A 288 34.48 -27.98 5.53
CA SER A 288 34.72 -28.61 4.22
C SER A 288 34.05 -27.84 3.07
N GLN A 289 34.62 -27.97 1.88
CA GLN A 289 34.02 -27.46 0.64
C GLN A 289 32.66 -28.12 0.35
N SER A 290 32.47 -29.37 0.80
CA SER A 290 31.20 -30.10 0.66
C SER A 290 30.09 -29.49 1.51
N ASP A 291 30.40 -29.07 2.74
CA ASP A 291 29.42 -28.42 3.63
C ASP A 291 29.00 -27.05 3.09
N ARG A 292 29.97 -26.29 2.57
CA ARG A 292 29.72 -24.99 1.91
C ARG A 292 28.80 -25.16 0.71
N ARG A 293 29.08 -26.14 -0.15
CA ARG A 293 28.24 -26.42 -1.33
C ARG A 293 26.82 -26.80 -0.93
N THR A 294 26.67 -27.67 0.06
CA THR A 294 25.35 -28.11 0.55
C THR A 294 24.55 -26.94 1.15
N LEU A 295 25.21 -26.01 1.85
CA LEU A 295 24.56 -24.80 2.34
C LEU A 295 24.16 -23.87 1.17
N LEU A 296 25.06 -23.63 0.22
CA LEU A 296 24.78 -22.78 -0.95
C LEU A 296 23.59 -23.31 -1.77
N GLU A 297 23.49 -24.62 -1.98
CA GLU A 297 22.34 -25.26 -2.64
C GLU A 297 21.00 -24.95 -1.94
N LYS A 298 21.01 -24.75 -0.61
CA LYS A 298 19.83 -24.34 0.16
C LYS A 298 19.58 -22.83 0.11
N LEU A 299 20.64 -22.02 0.15
CA LEU A 299 20.54 -20.56 0.25
C LEU A 299 20.25 -19.88 -1.09
N ILE A 300 20.73 -20.42 -2.21
CA ILE A 300 20.57 -19.78 -3.53
C ILE A 300 19.10 -19.60 -3.93
N PRO A 301 18.21 -20.60 -3.77
CA PRO A 301 16.78 -20.39 -4.03
C PRO A 301 16.16 -19.28 -3.17
N ALA A 302 16.54 -19.20 -1.89
CA ALA A 302 16.08 -18.13 -1.00
C ALA A 302 16.63 -16.76 -1.42
N ALA A 303 17.91 -16.68 -1.78
CA ALA A 303 18.56 -15.46 -2.27
C ALA A 303 17.86 -14.91 -3.53
N ILE A 304 17.52 -15.79 -4.47
CA ILE A 304 16.77 -15.43 -5.69
C ILE A 304 15.40 -14.86 -5.31
N ALA A 305 14.65 -15.53 -4.42
CA ALA A 305 13.33 -15.07 -4.00
C ALA A 305 13.40 -13.72 -3.27
N ILE A 306 14.41 -13.51 -2.43
CA ILE A 306 14.65 -12.25 -1.71
C ILE A 306 14.99 -11.12 -2.69
N ASP A 307 15.88 -11.37 -3.65
CA ASP A 307 16.25 -10.40 -4.68
C ASP A 307 15.02 -9.98 -5.50
N GLN A 308 14.27 -10.96 -6.00
CA GLN A 308 13.05 -10.73 -6.76
C GLN A 308 12.04 -9.90 -5.96
N SER A 309 11.80 -10.27 -4.71
CA SER A 309 10.84 -9.59 -3.85
C SER A 309 11.26 -8.15 -3.51
N SER A 310 12.52 -7.95 -3.12
CA SER A 310 13.08 -6.63 -2.79
C SER A 310 13.12 -5.71 -4.01
N TYR A 311 13.52 -6.23 -5.17
CA TYR A 311 13.56 -5.47 -6.42
C TYR A 311 12.17 -5.12 -6.94
N PHE A 312 11.21 -6.04 -6.82
CA PHE A 312 9.82 -5.77 -7.18
C PHE A 312 9.24 -4.63 -6.33
N LEU A 313 9.49 -4.66 -5.02
CA LEU A 313 9.10 -3.58 -4.12
C LEU A 313 9.78 -2.25 -4.46
N ASP A 314 11.11 -2.23 -4.67
CA ASP A 314 11.84 -1.04 -5.12
C ASP A 314 11.22 -0.44 -6.38
N MET A 315 10.94 -1.28 -7.38
CA MET A 315 10.32 -0.86 -8.64
C MET A 315 8.95 -0.22 -8.42
N MET A 316 8.04 -0.86 -7.67
CA MET A 316 6.70 -0.31 -7.44
C MET A 316 6.77 1.02 -6.68
N VAL A 317 7.63 1.10 -5.67
CA VAL A 317 7.82 2.30 -4.85
C VAL A 317 8.42 3.43 -5.68
N HIS A 318 9.36 3.12 -6.57
CA HIS A 318 9.93 4.07 -7.51
C HIS A 318 8.87 4.61 -8.47
N ALA A 319 8.07 3.72 -9.08
CA ALA A 319 6.99 4.12 -9.97
C ALA A 319 6.00 5.05 -9.25
N TYR A 320 5.60 4.71 -8.02
CA TYR A 320 4.73 5.58 -7.22
C TYR A 320 5.38 6.93 -6.91
N THR A 321 6.67 6.95 -6.58
CA THR A 321 7.40 8.19 -6.30
C THR A 321 7.44 9.11 -7.51
N ASP A 322 7.69 8.57 -8.70
CA ASP A 322 7.65 9.32 -9.97
C ASP A 322 6.26 9.93 -10.18
N VAL A 323 5.21 9.11 -10.08
CA VAL A 323 3.81 9.54 -10.21
C VAL A 323 3.45 10.60 -9.16
N SER A 324 3.91 10.42 -7.93
CA SER A 324 3.61 11.32 -6.82
C SER A 324 4.23 12.71 -7.03
N ASN A 325 5.48 12.75 -7.49
CA ASN A 325 6.17 14.01 -7.78
C ASN A 325 5.52 14.79 -8.93
N ASP A 326 5.12 14.09 -9.99
CA ASP A 326 4.62 14.73 -11.21
C ASP A 326 3.13 15.10 -11.12
N TYR A 327 2.34 14.30 -10.40
CA TYR A 327 0.87 14.37 -10.48
C TYR A 327 0.15 14.46 -9.14
N ILE A 328 0.81 14.29 -7.99
CA ILE A 328 0.12 14.30 -6.69
C ILE A 328 0.54 15.50 -5.85
N ILE A 329 1.80 15.57 -5.40
CA ILE A 329 2.24 16.44 -4.29
C ILE A 329 1.95 17.93 -4.56
N ASN A 330 2.35 18.42 -5.73
CA ASN A 330 2.14 19.84 -6.07
C ASN A 330 0.67 20.14 -6.36
N ARG A 331 -0.06 19.16 -6.90
CA ARG A 331 -1.46 19.34 -7.29
C ARG A 331 -2.38 19.35 -6.08
N ILE A 332 -2.21 18.42 -5.15
CA ILE A 332 -3.02 18.39 -3.93
C ILE A 332 -2.84 19.67 -3.11
N ALA A 333 -1.63 20.22 -3.03
CA ALA A 333 -1.39 21.49 -2.37
C ALA A 333 -2.13 22.68 -3.01
N ALA A 334 -2.32 22.65 -4.34
CA ALA A 334 -3.06 23.66 -5.10
C ALA A 334 -4.58 23.44 -5.08
N THR A 335 -5.08 22.26 -4.69
CA THR A 335 -6.51 21.92 -4.74
C THR A 335 -7.37 22.86 -3.89
N LYS A 336 -6.84 23.40 -2.78
CA LYS A 336 -7.54 24.38 -1.93
C LYS A 336 -8.01 25.63 -2.69
N ASP A 337 -7.28 26.03 -3.74
CA ASP A 337 -7.57 27.25 -4.50
C ASP A 337 -8.86 27.09 -5.33
N TYR A 338 -9.30 25.85 -5.58
CA TYR A 338 -10.55 25.59 -6.27
C TYR A 338 -11.79 25.97 -5.44
N LEU A 339 -11.70 26.00 -4.10
CA LEU A 339 -12.82 26.37 -3.22
C LEU A 339 -13.22 27.85 -3.34
N VAL A 340 -12.35 28.71 -3.86
CA VAL A 340 -12.55 30.17 -3.91
C VAL A 340 -12.83 30.70 -5.31
N ILE A 341 -13.13 29.84 -6.30
CA ILE A 341 -13.41 30.27 -7.67
C ILE A 341 -14.72 31.09 -7.72
N PRO A 342 -14.67 32.38 -8.12
CA PRO A 342 -15.80 33.29 -7.94
C PRO A 342 -16.88 33.17 -9.01
N SER A 343 -16.55 32.70 -10.23
CA SER A 343 -17.45 32.77 -11.38
C SER A 343 -17.71 31.41 -12.06
N ASP A 344 -18.94 31.23 -12.55
CA ASP A 344 -19.36 30.02 -13.28
C ASP A 344 -18.50 29.69 -14.50
N PRO A 345 -18.10 30.65 -15.37
CA PRO A 345 -17.24 30.35 -16.50
C PRO A 345 -15.89 29.75 -16.09
N LEU A 346 -15.29 30.27 -15.00
CA LEU A 346 -14.03 29.76 -14.46
C LEU A 346 -14.19 28.39 -13.82
N ARG A 347 -15.31 28.14 -13.11
CA ARG A 347 -15.65 26.81 -12.58
C ARG A 347 -15.72 25.77 -13.70
N LYS A 348 -16.49 26.06 -14.75
CA LYS A 348 -16.64 25.17 -15.92
C LYS A 348 -15.32 24.92 -16.64
N MET A 349 -14.47 25.94 -16.78
CA MET A 349 -13.13 25.78 -17.36
C MET A 349 -12.25 24.87 -16.50
N SER A 350 -12.24 25.09 -15.18
CA SER A 350 -11.46 24.28 -14.23
C SER A 350 -11.92 22.82 -14.24
N GLN A 351 -13.23 22.57 -14.24
CA GLN A 351 -13.80 21.22 -14.36
C GLN A 351 -13.34 20.52 -15.64
N ARG A 352 -13.40 21.19 -16.80
CA ARG A 352 -12.93 20.61 -18.07
C ARG A 352 -11.45 20.25 -18.02
N GLN A 353 -10.62 21.11 -17.45
CA GLN A 353 -9.19 20.85 -17.31
C GLN A 353 -8.92 19.64 -16.40
N LEU A 354 -9.61 19.54 -15.27
CA LEU A 354 -9.49 18.41 -14.34
C LEU A 354 -9.92 17.08 -15.00
N TRP A 355 -11.02 17.07 -15.75
CA TRP A 355 -11.43 15.90 -16.52
C TRP A 355 -10.40 15.50 -17.58
N GLN A 356 -9.82 16.47 -18.30
CA GLN A 356 -8.75 16.20 -19.26
C GLN A 356 -7.48 15.67 -18.59
N ASN A 357 -7.16 16.18 -17.40
CA ASN A 357 -6.04 15.69 -16.60
C ASN A 357 -6.24 14.22 -16.22
N ILE A 358 -7.42 13.83 -15.74
CA ILE A 358 -7.72 12.42 -15.40
C ILE A 358 -7.39 11.53 -16.59
N VAL A 359 -7.97 11.80 -17.77
CA VAL A 359 -7.77 10.95 -18.96
C VAL A 359 -6.30 10.92 -19.41
N SER A 360 -5.66 12.08 -19.52
CA SER A 360 -4.28 12.17 -20.03
C SER A 360 -3.25 11.58 -19.07
N GLN A 361 -3.44 11.76 -17.77
CA GLN A 361 -2.57 11.20 -16.73
C GLN A 361 -2.71 9.68 -16.68
N SER A 362 -3.95 9.14 -16.71
CA SER A 362 -4.15 7.70 -16.64
C SER A 362 -3.42 6.94 -17.75
N VAL A 363 -3.44 7.45 -18.99
CA VAL A 363 -2.70 6.84 -20.11
C VAL A 363 -1.19 6.89 -19.89
N THR A 364 -0.68 8.01 -19.38
CA THR A 364 0.77 8.19 -19.15
C THR A 364 1.26 7.27 -18.04
N ILE A 365 0.50 7.18 -16.95
CA ILE A 365 0.85 6.37 -15.78
C ILE A 365 0.72 4.87 -16.10
N ALA A 366 -0.32 4.45 -16.83
CA ALA A 366 -0.48 3.06 -17.23
C ALA A 366 0.71 2.60 -18.10
N ARG A 367 1.20 3.47 -19.01
CA ARG A 367 2.41 3.18 -19.79
C ARG A 367 3.65 3.07 -18.90
N LEU A 368 3.84 4.01 -17.97
CA LEU A 368 4.94 3.96 -17.01
C LEU A 368 4.92 2.64 -16.21
N ALA A 369 3.75 2.24 -15.67
CA ALA A 369 3.61 1.01 -14.91
C ALA A 369 3.97 -0.22 -15.75
N GLN A 370 3.43 -0.29 -16.98
CA GLN A 370 3.71 -1.38 -17.91
C GLN A 370 5.20 -1.45 -18.30
N ASP A 371 5.84 -0.30 -18.55
CA ASP A 371 7.27 -0.23 -18.89
C ASP A 371 8.15 -0.71 -17.73
N ARG A 372 7.81 -0.32 -16.49
CA ARG A 372 8.49 -0.78 -15.27
C ARG A 372 8.32 -2.28 -15.07
N GLN A 373 7.12 -2.84 -15.27
CA GLN A 373 6.88 -4.27 -15.18
C GLN A 373 7.72 -5.05 -16.21
N ASN A 374 7.82 -4.55 -17.43
CA ASN A 374 8.64 -5.18 -18.47
C ASN A 374 10.13 -5.15 -18.08
N GLN A 375 10.62 -4.02 -17.57
CA GLN A 375 11.98 -3.89 -17.05
C GLN A 375 12.25 -4.86 -15.89
N PHE A 376 11.26 -5.08 -15.02
CA PHE A 376 11.36 -6.04 -13.93
C PHE A 376 11.53 -7.47 -14.44
N ALA A 377 10.71 -7.88 -15.41
CA ALA A 377 10.78 -9.22 -16.00
C ALA A 377 12.15 -9.47 -16.66
N GLU A 378 12.69 -8.51 -17.41
CA GLU A 378 14.00 -8.61 -18.05
C GLU A 378 15.14 -8.68 -17.02
N THR A 379 15.14 -7.79 -16.04
CA THR A 379 16.21 -7.70 -15.03
C THR A 379 16.25 -8.95 -14.14
N THR A 380 15.07 -9.47 -13.79
CA THR A 380 14.95 -10.66 -12.95
C THR A 380 15.60 -11.88 -13.58
N LEU A 381 15.49 -12.05 -14.90
CA LEU A 381 16.12 -13.15 -15.61
C LEU A 381 17.65 -13.08 -15.50
N ASN A 382 18.23 -11.90 -15.72
CA ASN A 382 19.67 -11.68 -15.64
C ASN A 382 20.21 -11.93 -14.22
N ARG A 383 19.50 -11.44 -13.19
CA ARG A 383 19.89 -11.65 -11.80
C ARG A 383 19.77 -13.10 -11.36
N HIS A 384 18.77 -13.84 -11.87
CA HIS A 384 18.66 -15.27 -11.61
C HIS A 384 19.92 -16.02 -12.07
N THR A 385 20.40 -15.74 -13.28
CA THR A 385 21.64 -16.33 -13.82
C THR A 385 22.86 -16.00 -12.96
N GLU A 386 22.94 -14.78 -12.42
CA GLU A 386 24.02 -14.36 -11.52
C GLU A 386 24.02 -15.19 -10.22
N TYR A 387 22.86 -15.42 -9.60
CA TYR A 387 22.76 -16.25 -8.39
C TYR A 387 23.11 -17.72 -8.64
N THR A 388 22.73 -18.28 -9.79
CA THR A 388 23.08 -19.67 -10.15
C THR A 388 24.58 -19.86 -10.35
N ALA A 389 25.33 -18.83 -10.76
CA ALA A 389 26.78 -18.90 -10.90
C ALA A 389 27.50 -19.18 -9.55
N TYR A 390 26.90 -18.78 -8.41
CA TYR A 390 27.43 -19.11 -7.08
C TYR A 390 27.39 -20.61 -6.77
N SER A 391 26.40 -21.36 -7.30
CA SER A 391 26.36 -22.82 -7.14
C SER A 391 27.37 -23.55 -8.01
N GLU A 392 27.71 -22.99 -9.17
CA GLU A 392 28.57 -23.63 -10.16
C GLU A 392 30.07 -23.41 -9.89
N GLY A 393 30.43 -22.52 -8.94
CA GLY A 393 31.84 -22.22 -8.65
C GLY A 393 32.51 -21.29 -9.66
N VAL A 394 31.76 -20.73 -10.61
CA VAL A 394 32.28 -20.04 -11.79
C VAL A 394 32.80 -18.62 -11.51
N LEU A 395 32.51 -18.05 -10.33
CA LEU A 395 33.05 -16.74 -9.91
C LEU A 395 34.45 -16.82 -9.28
N ALA A 396 35.10 -17.98 -9.31
CA ALA A 396 36.38 -18.24 -8.63
C ALA A 396 37.62 -18.26 -9.55
N ASP A 397 37.49 -17.94 -10.84
CA ASP A 397 38.63 -17.80 -11.77
C ASP A 397 38.99 -16.34 -12.06
#